data_AF-A0A9D8RKT4-F1
#
_entry.id   AF-A0A9D8RKT4-F1
#
_cell.length_a   1.000
_cell.length_b   1.000
_cell.length_c   1.000
_cell.angle_alpha   90.00
_cell.angle_beta   90.00
_cell.angle_gamma   90.00
#
_symmetry.space_group_name_H-M   'P 1'
#
loop_
_entity.id
_entity.type
_entity.pdbx_description
1 polymer ?
#
loop_
_entity_poly.entity_id
_entity_poly.type
_entity_poly.pdbx_seq_one_letter_code
_entity_poly.pdbx_strand_id
1 'polypeptide(L)' 'MADTARYITLSQLQQRIKAAVEQSLPLPQWVVAEISELKVNYSGHCYLELVEKSEPTRGGAPIPRA' A
#
# COMPACT_ATOMS: atom_id res chain seq x y z
N MET A 1 -6.63 38.98 6.62
CA MET A 1 -6.91 37.59 6.18
C MET A 1 -5.75 36.76 6.68
N ALA A 2 -5.91 36.13 7.84
CA ALA A 2 -4.81 35.48 8.55
C ALA A 2 -4.34 34.24 7.78
N ASP A 3 -3.12 34.33 7.28
CA ASP A 3 -2.29 33.20 6.90
C ASP A 3 -1.91 32.45 8.18
N THR A 4 -2.79 31.58 8.66
CA THR A 4 -2.48 30.69 9.78
C THR A 4 -1.74 29.51 9.16
N ALA A 5 -0.44 29.40 9.41
CA ALA A 5 0.35 28.20 9.14
C ALA A 5 -0.46 26.98 9.61
N ARG A 6 -1.06 26.27 8.65
CA ARG A 6 -2.16 25.33 8.89
C ARG A 6 -1.55 24.00 9.24
N TYR A 7 -0.90 23.94 10.39
CA TYR A 7 -0.36 22.68 10.91
C TYR A 7 -1.53 21.73 11.14
N ILE A 8 -1.42 20.56 10.54
CA ILE A 8 -2.32 19.45 10.79
C ILE A 8 -1.56 18.46 11.67
N THR A 9 -2.27 17.82 12.58
CA THR A 9 -1.66 16.76 13.37
C THR A 9 -1.37 15.54 12.49
N LEU A 10 -0.43 14.70 12.91
CA LEU A 10 -0.16 13.43 12.23
C LEU A 10 -1.42 12.57 12.11
N SER A 11 -2.27 12.55 13.14
CA SER A 11 -3.54 11.84 13.11
C SER A 11 -4.49 12.39 12.05
N GLN A 12 -4.59 13.72 11.91
CA GLN A 12 -5.41 14.35 10.87
C GLN A 12 -4.88 14.02 9.47
N LEU A 13 -3.56 14.02 9.27
CA LEU A 13 -2.96 13.62 8.00
C LEU A 13 -3.26 12.14 7.68
N GLN A 14 -3.06 11.24 8.64
CA GLN A 14 -3.35 9.81 8.49
C GLN A 14 -4.82 9.56 8.15
N GLN A 15 -5.74 10.23 8.82
CA GLN A 15 -7.18 10.13 8.53
C GLN A 15 -7.52 10.60 7.12
N ARG A 16 -6.92 11.71 6.66
CA ARG A 16 -7.14 12.22 5.30
C ARG A 16 -6.62 11.27 4.23
N ILE A 17 -5.42 10.69 4.43
CA ILE A 17 -4.86 9.70 3.51
C ILE A 17 -5.76 8.48 3.44
N LYS A 18 -6.17 7.94 4.61
CA LYS A 18 -7.09 6.80 4.67
C LYS A 18 -8.39 7.08 3.90
N ALA A 19 -9.03 8.21 4.14
CA ALA A 19 -10.27 8.58 3.47
C ALA A 19 -10.11 8.73 1.96
N ALA A 20 -9.01 9.33 1.51
CA ALA A 20 -8.73 9.48 0.08
C ALA A 20 -8.50 8.13 -0.61
N VAL A 21 -7.78 7.21 0.04
CA VAL A 21 -7.54 5.86 -0.48
C VAL A 21 -8.84 5.05 -0.52
N GLU A 22 -9.66 5.09 0.53
CA GLU A 22 -10.95 4.41 0.58
C GLU A 22 -11.94 4.93 -0.49
N GLN A 23 -11.93 6.25 -0.75
CA GLN A 23 -12.74 6.83 -1.82
C GLN A 23 -12.23 6.45 -3.22
N SER A 24 -10.92 6.39 -3.40
CA SER A 24 -10.31 6.03 -4.68
C SER A 24 -10.38 4.54 -4.98
N LEU A 25 -10.44 3.69 -3.96
CA LEU A 25 -10.50 2.23 -4.06
C LEU A 25 -11.80 1.74 -3.39
N PRO A 26 -12.95 1.90 -4.07
CA PRO A 26 -14.26 1.57 -3.50
C PRO A 26 -14.43 0.07 -3.20
N LEU A 27 -13.54 -0.78 -3.71
CA LEU A 27 -13.56 -2.22 -3.53
C LEU A 27 -12.14 -2.72 -3.21
N PRO A 28 -12.01 -3.79 -2.40
CA PRO A 28 -10.73 -4.45 -2.16
C PRO A 28 -10.04 -4.82 -3.48
N GLN A 29 -8.75 -4.50 -3.57
CA GLN A 29 -7.93 -4.81 -4.75
C GLN A 29 -7.04 -6.01 -4.46
N TRP A 30 -6.96 -6.90 -5.45
CA TRP A 30 -5.96 -7.96 -5.45
C TRP A 30 -4.66 -7.40 -5.99
N VAL A 31 -3.58 -7.62 -5.24
CA VAL A 31 -2.23 -7.24 -5.64
C VAL A 31 -1.38 -8.49 -5.81
N VAL A 32 -0.45 -8.45 -6.77
CA VAL A 32 0.55 -9.49 -6.96
C VAL A 32 1.88 -8.91 -6.49
N ALA A 33 2.51 -9.56 -5.52
CA ALA A 33 3.80 -9.15 -4.96
C ALA A 33 4.58 -10.39 -4.48
N GLU A 34 5.89 -10.26 -4.35
CA GLU A 34 6.76 -11.28 -3.79
C GLU A 34 6.93 -11.07 -2.28
N ILE A 35 7.00 -12.14 -1.50
CA ILE A 35 7.28 -12.06 -0.06
C ILE A 35 8.80 -11.94 0.14
N SER A 36 9.25 -10.80 0.65
CA SER A 36 10.66 -10.56 0.99
C SER A 36 11.03 -11.14 2.34
N GLU A 37 10.20 -10.87 3.36
CA GLU A 37 10.42 -11.35 4.72
C GLU A 37 9.09 -11.77 5.36
N LEU A 38 9.14 -12.85 6.13
CA LEU A 38 8.03 -13.34 6.94
C LEU A 38 8.51 -13.50 8.39
N LYS A 39 7.99 -12.65 9.28
CA LYS A 39 8.33 -12.65 10.69
C LYS A 39 7.17 -13.16 11.52
N VAL A 40 7.30 -14.38 12.03
CA VAL A 40 6.33 -14.98 12.94
C VAL A 40 6.72 -14.62 14.36
N ASN A 41 5.87 -13.85 15.04
CA ASN A 41 6.03 -13.58 16.45
C ASN A 41 5.38 -14.69 17.27
N TYR A 42 5.96 -15.03 18.42
CA TYR A 42 5.48 -16.10 19.29
C TYR A 42 4.06 -15.82 19.85
N SER A 43 3.63 -14.55 19.80
CA SER A 43 2.29 -14.09 20.19
C SER A 43 1.19 -14.37 19.15
N GLY A 44 1.48 -15.11 18.07
CA GLY A 44 0.49 -15.51 17.07
C GLY A 44 0.24 -14.48 15.95
N HIS A 45 0.99 -13.39 15.93
CA HIS A 45 0.95 -12.41 14.82
C HIS A 45 2.10 -12.67 13.85
N CYS A 46 1.78 -12.73 12.57
CA CYS A 46 2.77 -12.79 11.49
C CYS A 46 2.82 -11.43 10.79
N TYR A 47 4.04 -10.94 10.57
CA TYR A 47 4.30 -9.75 9.78
C TYR A 47 4.93 -10.17 8.46
N LEU A 48 4.38 -9.68 7.35
CA LEU A 48 4.89 -9.93 6.02
C LEU A 48 5.41 -8.63 5.42
N GLU A 49 6.61 -8.67 4.88
CA GLU A 49 7.16 -7.63 4.03
C GLU A 49 7.05 -8.08 2.57
N LEU A 50 6.39 -7.27 1.75
CA LEU A 50 6.14 -7.55 0.34
C LEU A 50 6.97 -6.62 -0.54
N VAL A 51 7.54 -7.15 -1.62
CA VAL A 51 8.32 -6.38 -2.60
C VAL A 51 7.82 -6.67 -4.02
N GLU A 52 7.96 -5.68 -4.90
CA GLU A 52 7.71 -5.82 -6.32
C GLU A 52 9.06 -5.85 -7.04
N LYS A 53 9.43 -7.00 -7.61
CA LYS A 53 10.56 -7.05 -8.54
C LYS A 53 10.06 -6.55 -9.89
N SER A 54 10.54 -5.39 -10.32
CA SER A 54 10.34 -4.95 -11.68
C SER A 54 10.96 -5.99 -12.62
N GLU A 55 10.13 -6.73 -13.35
CA GLU A 55 10.63 -7.54 -14.44
C GLU A 55 11.35 -6.58 -15.40
N PRO A 56 12.64 -6.83 -15.74
CA PRO A 56 13.30 -6.00 -16.74
C PRO A 56 12.45 -6.11 -18.00
N THR A 57 11.85 -5.00 -18.43
CA THR A 57 11.04 -4.91 -19.64
C THR A 57 11.83 -5.52 -20.81
N ARG A 58 11.57 -6.81 -21.08
CA ARG A 58 11.85 -7.43 -22.37
C ARG A 58 10.51 -7.43 -23.07
N GLY A 59 10.44 -6.62 -24.13
CA GLY A 59 9.20 -6.20 -24.75
C GLY A 59 8.27 -7.37 -25.11
N GLY A 60 6.98 -7.15 -24.85
CA GLY A 60 5.86 -7.80 -25.53
C GLY A 60 5.53 -9.23 -25.11
N ALA A 61 4.59 -9.39 -24.16
CA ALA A 61 3.27 -10.01 -24.39
C ALA A 61 2.48 -10.10 -23.06
N PRO A 62 1.15 -9.91 -23.07
CA PRO A 62 0.33 -9.92 -21.85
C PRO A 62 -0.16 -11.33 -21.46
N ILE A 63 -0.15 -11.58 -20.15
CA ILE A 63 -1.00 -12.46 -19.29
C ILE A 63 -1.61 -13.76 -19.85
N PRO A 64 -1.52 -14.85 -19.07
CA PRO A 64 -2.66 -15.70 -18.77
C PRO A 64 -3.11 -15.44 -17.32
N ARG A 65 -4.32 -14.90 -17.17
CA ARG A 65 -5.08 -14.94 -15.91
C ARG A 65 -5.76 -16.31 -15.86
N ALA A 66 -5.50 -17.08 -14.81
CA ALA A 66 -6.26 -18.27 -14.44
C ALA A 66 -7.25 -17.91 -13.34
#